data_AF-A0A932HKP7-F1
#
_entry.id   AF-A0A932HKP7-F1
#
_cell.length_a   1.000
_cell.length_b   1.000
_cell.length_c   1.000
_cell.angle_alpha   90.00
_cell.angle_beta   90.00
_cell.angle_gamma   90.00
#
_symmetry.space_group_name_H-M   'P 1'
#
loop_
_entity.id
_entity.type
_entity.pdbx_description
1 polymer ?
#
loop_
_entity_poly.entity_id
_entity_poly.type
_entity_poly.pdbx_seq_one_letter_code
_entity_poly.pdbx_strand_id
1 'polypeptide(L)'
;QQAPSRWSSGRVALILFLVMLASIPAWAGQPLLPSGVPNVFDPEVRARFQPVGVANLRGNPDFPVLILQNTVGGEPQVILLGLDARNGKDNWSLASDPIILIVLFADPETILGAHVDAGFAERGKPSGQFMTLADPTSPGLSDLLRSITLAATRTYM
;
A
#
# COMPACT_ATOMS: atom_id res chain seq x y z
N GLN A 1 28.35 -63.00 -17.73
CA GLN A 1 28.22 -62.27 -16.45
C GLN A 1 28.20 -60.78 -16.79
N GLN A 2 27.00 -60.18 -16.82
CA GLN A 2 26.80 -58.74 -17.08
C GLN A 2 26.47 -58.05 -15.76
N ALA A 3 27.24 -57.03 -15.40
CA ALA A 3 26.92 -56.13 -14.29
C ALA A 3 26.03 -54.98 -14.81
N PRO A 4 24.93 -54.61 -14.15
CA PRO A 4 24.12 -53.47 -14.56
C PRO A 4 24.71 -52.16 -14.02
N SER A 5 24.96 -51.22 -14.92
CA SER A 5 25.30 -49.82 -14.61
C SER A 5 24.06 -49.12 -14.06
N ARG A 6 23.93 -49.05 -12.74
CA ARG A 6 23.06 -48.10 -12.05
C ARG A 6 23.69 -46.72 -12.14
N TRP A 7 23.26 -45.85 -13.06
CA TRP A 7 23.46 -44.39 -12.97
C TRP A 7 22.50 -43.68 -13.94
N SER A 8 21.34 -43.24 -13.45
CA SER A 8 20.62 -42.10 -14.06
C SER A 8 19.49 -41.51 -13.20
N SER A 9 19.22 -42.00 -11.99
CA SER A 9 18.07 -41.50 -11.21
C SER A 9 18.36 -40.26 -10.35
N GLY A 10 19.63 -39.86 -10.19
CA GLY A 10 20.02 -38.76 -9.27
C GLY A 10 19.86 -37.35 -9.83
N ARG A 11 19.80 -37.16 -11.17
CA ARG A 11 19.76 -35.83 -11.79
C ARG A 11 18.34 -35.29 -12.03
N VAL A 12 17.34 -36.17 -12.15
CA VAL A 12 15.95 -35.77 -12.38
C VAL A 12 15.28 -35.27 -11.09
N ALA A 13 15.63 -35.86 -9.95
CA ALA A 13 15.09 -35.44 -8.65
C ALA A 13 15.49 -34.01 -8.25
N LEU A 14 16.68 -33.55 -8.67
CA LEU A 14 17.19 -32.22 -8.30
C LEU A 14 16.46 -31.09 -9.04
N ILE A 15 16.04 -31.31 -10.29
CA ILE A 15 15.33 -30.29 -11.09
C ILE A 15 13.89 -30.12 -10.61
N LEU A 16 13.23 -31.21 -10.20
CA LEU A 16 11.87 -31.16 -9.63
C LEU A 16 11.83 -30.45 -8.27
N PHE A 17 12.89 -30.54 -7.46
CA PHE A 17 12.97 -29.84 -6.18
C PHE A 17 13.17 -28.31 -6.37
N LEU A 18 13.90 -27.90 -7.41
CA LEU A 18 14.15 -26.48 -7.71
C LEU A 18 12.91 -25.76 -8.29
N VAL A 19 12.04 -26.46 -9.03
CA VAL A 19 10.80 -25.86 -9.57
C VAL A 19 9.75 -25.65 -8.47
N MET A 20 9.73 -26.48 -7.41
CA MET A 20 8.80 -26.32 -6.28
C MET A 20 9.15 -25.17 -5.34
N LEU A 21 10.39 -24.66 -5.34
CA LEU A 21 10.77 -23.49 -4.53
C LEU A 21 10.32 -22.15 -5.14
N ALA A 22 9.90 -22.11 -6.41
CA ALA A 22 9.50 -20.87 -7.09
C ALA A 22 8.02 -20.50 -6.89
N SER A 23 7.24 -21.37 -6.25
CA SER A 23 5.80 -21.18 -6.03
C SER A 23 5.47 -21.11 -4.54
N ILE A 24 6.33 -20.45 -3.76
CA ILE A 24 5.83 -19.82 -2.53
C ILE A 24 5.08 -18.60 -3.03
N PRO A 25 3.73 -18.54 -2.99
CA PRO A 25 3.09 -17.25 -3.10
C PRO A 25 3.75 -16.41 -2.01
N ALA A 26 4.49 -15.38 -2.41
CA ALA A 26 4.91 -14.37 -1.47
C ALA A 26 3.62 -13.74 -0.96
N TRP A 27 3.02 -14.37 0.06
CA TRP A 27 2.17 -13.69 1.01
C TRP A 27 3.13 -12.73 1.68
N ALA A 28 3.38 -11.61 1.01
CA ALA A 28 3.85 -10.41 1.67
C ALA A 28 2.86 -10.26 2.83
N GLY A 29 3.35 -10.53 4.04
CA GLY A 29 2.55 -10.36 5.25
C GLY A 29 1.90 -8.98 5.19
N GLN A 30 0.71 -8.85 5.78
CA GLN A 30 0.00 -7.58 5.80
C GLN A 30 0.98 -6.45 6.13
N PRO A 31 0.98 -5.33 5.37
CA PRO A 31 1.96 -4.29 5.55
C PRO A 31 1.97 -3.85 7.01
N LEU A 32 3.16 -3.78 7.62
CA LEU A 32 3.29 -3.30 8.99
C LEU A 32 3.00 -1.80 9.00
N LEU A 33 1.80 -1.44 9.43
CA LEU A 33 1.40 -0.05 9.52
C LEU A 33 2.06 0.64 10.72
N PRO A 34 2.32 1.96 10.64
CA PRO A 34 2.78 2.75 11.79
C PRO A 34 1.87 2.60 13.00
N SER A 35 2.45 2.73 14.21
CA SER A 35 1.65 2.77 15.44
C SER A 35 0.64 3.91 15.39
N GLY A 36 -0.60 3.64 15.82
CA GLY A 36 -1.70 4.61 15.80
C GLY A 36 -2.47 4.68 14.48
N VAL A 37 -1.99 4.05 13.40
CA VAL A 37 -2.75 3.94 12.14
C VAL A 37 -3.75 2.78 12.25
N PRO A 38 -5.06 3.01 12.02
CA PRO A 38 -6.04 1.92 11.97
C PRO A 38 -5.70 0.88 10.90
N ASN A 39 -5.74 -0.40 11.26
CA ASN A 39 -5.46 -1.48 10.31
C ASN A 39 -6.65 -1.72 9.37
N VAL A 40 -6.69 -1.03 8.24
CA VAL A 40 -7.76 -1.15 7.23
C VAL A 40 -7.80 -2.51 6.51
N PHE A 41 -6.91 -3.45 6.83
CA PHE A 41 -7.00 -4.84 6.38
C PHE A 41 -7.80 -5.71 7.35
N ASP A 42 -7.98 -5.25 8.60
CA ASP A 42 -8.82 -5.89 9.60
C ASP A 42 -10.30 -5.71 9.24
N PRO A 43 -11.11 -6.79 9.16
CA PRO A 43 -12.53 -6.71 8.89
C PRO A 43 -13.31 -5.78 9.83
N GLU A 44 -12.96 -5.73 11.12
CA GLU A 44 -13.67 -4.89 12.10
C GLU A 44 -13.37 -3.41 11.89
N VAL A 45 -12.13 -3.08 11.53
CA VAL A 45 -11.75 -1.71 11.16
C VAL A 45 -12.39 -1.33 9.83
N ARG A 46 -12.39 -2.22 8.84
CA ARG A 46 -13.06 -1.99 7.54
C ARG A 46 -14.55 -1.74 7.65
N ALA A 47 -15.22 -2.35 8.63
CA ALA A 47 -16.63 -2.08 8.86
C ALA A 47 -16.87 -0.61 9.27
N ARG A 48 -15.89 0.02 9.93
CA ARG A 48 -15.93 1.40 10.41
C ARG A 48 -15.44 2.42 9.39
N PHE A 49 -14.51 2.04 8.52
CA PHE A 49 -13.91 2.92 7.52
C PHE A 49 -14.40 2.59 6.11
N GLN A 50 -15.30 3.42 5.58
CA GLN A 50 -15.86 3.23 4.25
C GLN A 50 -15.11 4.07 3.20
N PRO A 51 -14.89 3.54 1.99
CA PRO A 51 -14.34 4.32 0.89
C PRO A 51 -15.36 5.35 0.42
N VAL A 52 -14.95 6.62 0.37
CA VAL A 52 -15.80 7.73 -0.08
C VAL A 52 -15.31 8.37 -1.36
N GLY A 53 -14.09 8.04 -1.79
CA GLY A 53 -13.56 8.51 -3.07
C GLY A 53 -12.17 7.98 -3.37
N VAL A 54 -11.77 8.19 -4.63
CA VAL A 54 -10.43 7.93 -5.13
C VAL A 54 -9.96 9.18 -5.88
N ALA A 55 -8.72 9.56 -5.61
CA ALA A 55 -8.01 10.62 -6.31
C ALA A 55 -6.62 10.11 -6.74
N ASN A 56 -5.78 10.98 -7.28
CA ASN A 56 -4.43 10.64 -7.70
C ASN A 56 -3.43 11.62 -7.09
N LEU A 57 -2.29 11.14 -6.60
CA LEU A 57 -1.21 12.00 -6.13
C LEU A 57 -0.72 12.88 -7.29
N ARG A 58 -0.90 14.21 -7.15
CA ARG A 58 -0.57 15.19 -8.19
C ARG A 58 -1.17 14.86 -9.56
N GLY A 59 -2.34 14.21 -9.58
CA GLY A 59 -3.01 13.79 -10.81
C GLY A 59 -2.38 12.58 -11.52
N ASN A 60 -1.34 11.95 -10.98
CA ASN A 60 -0.69 10.81 -11.60
C ASN A 60 -1.45 9.49 -11.32
N PRO A 61 -2.01 8.82 -12.35
CA PRO A 61 -2.76 7.56 -12.18
C PRO A 61 -1.91 6.40 -11.64
N ASP A 62 -0.58 6.47 -11.74
CA ASP A 62 0.33 5.50 -11.14
C ASP A 62 0.32 5.54 -9.60
N PHE A 63 -0.26 6.59 -9.02
CA PHE A 63 -0.28 6.83 -7.59
C PHE A 63 -1.69 7.18 -7.08
N PRO A 64 -2.61 6.22 -7.11
CA PRO A 64 -3.98 6.43 -6.65
C PRO A 64 -3.99 6.67 -5.13
N VAL A 65 -4.90 7.52 -4.69
CA VAL A 65 -5.17 7.85 -3.30
C VAL A 65 -6.59 7.44 -2.96
N LEU A 66 -6.72 6.46 -2.08
CA LEU A 66 -7.99 6.05 -1.52
C LEU A 66 -8.35 6.93 -0.33
N ILE A 67 -9.58 7.45 -0.32
CA ILE A 67 -10.14 8.28 0.75
C ILE A 67 -11.11 7.42 1.55
N LEU A 68 -10.80 7.20 2.83
CA LEU A 68 -11.61 6.42 3.75
C LEU A 68 -12.19 7.33 4.83
N GLN A 69 -13.49 7.21 5.09
CA GLN A 69 -14.19 7.96 6.14
C GLN A 69 -14.64 7.01 7.25
N ASN A 70 -14.39 7.40 8.50
CA ASN A 70 -14.92 6.74 9.69
C ASN A 70 -16.42 7.05 9.84
N THR A 71 -17.27 6.03 9.82
CA THR A 71 -18.72 6.16 9.89
C THR A 71 -19.30 6.00 11.30
N VAL A 72 -18.49 5.56 12.27
CA VAL A 72 -18.94 5.28 13.65
C VAL A 72 -18.53 6.38 14.65
N GLY A 73 -17.83 7.42 14.18
CA GLY A 73 -17.31 8.51 15.01
C GLY A 73 -15.97 8.18 15.70
N GLY A 74 -15.37 9.19 16.33
CA GLY A 74 -14.03 9.12 16.90
C GLY A 74 -12.91 9.41 15.89
N GLU A 75 -11.66 9.35 16.35
CA GLU A 75 -10.48 9.66 15.55
C GLU A 75 -9.72 8.38 15.11
N PRO A 76 -9.12 8.39 13.91
CA PRO A 76 -9.22 9.43 12.88
C PRO A 76 -10.61 9.43 12.20
N GLN A 77 -11.07 10.61 11.77
CA GLN A 77 -12.30 10.75 10.98
C GLN A 77 -12.08 10.40 9.51
N VAL A 78 -10.91 10.74 8.96
CA VAL A 78 -10.55 10.44 7.56
C VAL A 78 -9.14 9.86 7.51
N ILE A 79 -8.95 8.88 6.63
CA ILE A 79 -7.65 8.30 6.28
C ILE A 79 -7.46 8.45 4.76
N LEU A 80 -6.33 9.01 4.36
CA LEU A 80 -5.86 8.97 2.98
C LEU A 80 -4.78 7.90 2.85
N LEU A 81 -4.95 7.00 1.88
CA LEU A 81 -3.98 5.95 1.56
C LEU A 81 -3.50 6.11 0.12
N GLY A 82 -2.26 6.55 -0.05
CA GLY A 82 -1.60 6.60 -1.36
C GLY A 82 -0.92 5.27 -1.66
N LEU A 83 -1.16 4.72 -2.85
CA LEU A 83 -0.62 3.45 -3.31
C LEU A 83 0.40 3.65 -4.42
N ASP A 84 1.33 2.69 -4.58
CA ASP A 84 2.20 2.59 -5.75
C ASP A 84 1.63 1.57 -6.73
N ALA A 85 0.96 2.05 -7.78
CA ALA A 85 0.34 1.24 -8.81
C ALA A 85 1.25 0.98 -10.03
N ARG A 86 2.56 1.28 -9.95
CA ARG A 86 3.53 1.02 -11.03
C ARG A 86 3.90 -0.45 -11.12
N ASN A 87 2.90 -1.28 -11.42
CA ASN A 87 2.96 -2.74 -11.39
C ASN A 87 2.74 -3.38 -12.77
N GLY A 88 2.58 -2.56 -13.83
CA GLY A 88 2.35 -3.01 -15.20
C GLY A 88 0.94 -3.55 -15.49
N LYS A 89 0.00 -3.36 -14.57
CA LYS A 89 -1.42 -3.71 -14.72
C LYS A 89 -2.24 -2.45 -15.02
N ASP A 90 -3.42 -2.63 -15.61
CA ASP A 90 -4.33 -1.51 -15.90
C ASP A 90 -5.05 -0.98 -14.65
N ASN A 91 -5.09 -1.78 -13.58
CA ASN A 91 -5.83 -1.49 -12.35
C ASN A 91 -4.94 -1.65 -11.12
N TRP A 92 -5.30 -0.90 -10.08
CA TRP A 92 -4.71 -1.00 -8.74
C TRP A 92 -5.65 -1.71 -7.75
N SER A 93 -5.09 -2.17 -6.64
CA SER A 93 -5.79 -2.85 -5.56
C SER A 93 -5.11 -2.57 -4.22
N LEU A 94 -5.88 -2.07 -3.26
CA LEU A 94 -5.42 -1.89 -1.88
C LEU A 94 -4.84 -3.18 -1.27
N ALA A 95 -5.35 -4.34 -1.68
CA ALA A 95 -4.93 -5.63 -1.13
C ALA A 95 -3.55 -6.10 -1.63
N SER A 96 -3.08 -5.61 -2.79
CA SER A 96 -1.86 -6.10 -3.42
C SER A 96 -0.83 -5.03 -3.71
N ASP A 97 -1.25 -3.78 -3.90
CA ASP A 97 -0.35 -2.69 -4.24
C ASP A 97 0.19 -2.01 -2.97
N PRO A 98 1.49 -1.66 -2.93
CA PRO A 98 2.10 -1.12 -1.72
C PRO A 98 1.50 0.23 -1.33
N ILE A 99 1.19 0.41 -0.05
CA ILE A 99 0.90 1.73 0.52
C ILE A 99 2.21 2.49 0.66
N ILE A 100 2.28 3.69 0.08
CA ILE A 100 3.44 4.59 0.11
C ILE A 100 3.19 5.88 0.88
N LEU A 101 1.92 6.22 1.14
CA LEU A 101 1.53 7.41 1.87
C LEU A 101 0.30 7.11 2.74
N ILE A 102 0.32 7.58 3.97
CA ILE A 102 -0.80 7.52 4.91
C ILE A 102 -0.96 8.91 5.52
N VAL A 103 -2.16 9.48 5.47
CA VAL A 103 -2.47 10.73 6.18
C VAL A 103 -3.73 10.54 7.00
N LEU A 104 -3.66 10.90 8.28
CA LEU A 104 -4.74 10.77 9.25
C LEU A 104 -5.29 12.15 9.59
N PHE A 105 -6.61 12.28 9.61
CA PHE A 105 -7.30 13.52 9.89
C PHE A 105 -8.24 13.35 11.09
N ALA A 106 -8.21 14.30 12.03
CA ALA A 106 -9.22 14.42 13.07
C ALA A 106 -10.50 15.02 12.51
N ASP A 107 -10.38 15.91 11.53
CA ASP A 107 -11.43 16.59 10.78
C ASP A 107 -10.80 17.09 9.45
N PRO A 108 -11.56 17.69 8.51
CA PRO A 108 -11.02 18.13 7.22
C PRO A 108 -9.86 19.14 7.29
N GLU A 109 -9.64 19.81 8.42
CA GLU A 109 -8.61 20.85 8.60
C GLU A 109 -7.46 20.40 9.51
N THR A 110 -7.67 19.39 10.35
CA THR A 110 -6.72 18.94 11.37
C THR A 110 -6.05 17.62 11.00
N ILE A 111 -4.74 17.65 10.70
CA ILE A 111 -3.92 16.46 10.45
C ILE A 111 -3.40 15.89 11.78
N LEU A 112 -3.75 14.64 12.07
CA LEU A 112 -3.25 13.90 13.24
C LEU A 112 -1.87 13.30 13.00
N GLY A 113 -1.57 12.93 11.76
CA GLY A 113 -0.29 12.32 11.40
C GLY A 113 -0.18 12.10 9.90
N ALA A 114 1.04 12.13 9.41
CA ALA A 114 1.36 11.80 8.02
C ALA A 114 2.59 10.90 7.99
N HIS A 115 2.50 9.80 7.25
CA HIS A 115 3.53 8.79 7.14
C HIS A 115 3.81 8.50 5.68
N VAL A 116 5.09 8.42 5.33
CA VAL A 116 5.54 8.07 3.97
C VAL A 116 6.41 6.83 4.05
N ASP A 117 6.30 5.96 3.04
CA ASP A 117 7.21 4.84 2.90
C ASP A 117 8.64 5.35 2.64
N ALA A 118 9.58 4.93 3.48
CA ALA A 118 10.96 5.37 3.48
C ALA A 118 11.69 5.00 2.18
N GLY A 119 11.49 3.78 1.68
CA GLY A 119 12.09 3.35 0.42
C GLY A 119 11.56 4.16 -0.75
N PHE A 120 10.27 4.48 -0.73
CA PHE A 120 9.65 5.32 -1.74
C PHE A 120 10.21 6.74 -1.70
N ALA A 121 10.31 7.34 -0.51
CA ALA A 121 10.86 8.68 -0.34
C ALA A 121 12.35 8.77 -0.75
N GLU A 122 13.16 7.78 -0.39
CA GLU A 122 14.61 7.80 -0.62
C GLU A 122 15.01 7.33 -2.03
N ARG A 123 14.32 6.31 -2.55
CA ARG A 123 14.75 5.56 -3.76
C ARG A 123 13.64 5.39 -4.80
N GLY A 124 12.45 5.93 -4.55
CA GLY A 124 11.30 5.80 -5.44
C GLY A 124 10.75 4.38 -5.54
N LYS A 125 11.02 3.50 -4.55
CA LYS A 125 10.52 2.12 -4.52
C LYS A 125 10.03 1.73 -3.12
N PRO A 126 8.83 1.15 -2.97
CA PRO A 126 8.26 0.83 -1.67
C PRO A 126 9.15 -0.16 -0.89
N SER A 127 9.40 0.12 0.38
CA SER A 127 10.13 -0.76 1.30
C SER A 127 9.23 -1.46 2.32
N GLY A 128 7.99 -0.99 2.50
CA GLY A 128 7.08 -1.38 3.57
C GLY A 128 7.45 -0.77 4.94
N GLN A 129 8.44 0.12 5.00
CA GLN A 129 8.86 0.79 6.23
C GLN A 129 8.44 2.25 6.17
N PHE A 130 7.73 2.71 7.19
CA PHE A 130 7.21 4.07 7.22
C PHE A 130 8.02 4.99 8.11
N MET A 131 8.17 6.24 7.67
CA MET A 131 8.65 7.36 8.45
C MET A 131 7.53 8.37 8.67
N THR A 132 7.42 8.88 9.89
CA THR A 132 6.47 9.95 10.23
C THR A 132 7.05 11.29 9.81
N LEU A 133 6.25 12.10 9.13
CA LEU A 133 6.62 13.46 8.77
C LEU A 133 6.61 14.34 10.03
N ALA A 134 7.75 14.98 10.32
CA ALA A 134 7.94 15.79 11.53
C ALA A 134 7.04 17.03 11.57
N ASP A 135 6.66 17.56 10.41
CA ASP A 135 5.72 18.66 10.27
C ASP A 135 4.65 18.34 9.19
N PRO A 136 3.48 17.83 9.61
CA PRO A 136 2.36 17.58 8.69
C PRO A 136 1.72 18.88 8.17
N THR A 137 2.08 20.05 8.70
CA THR A 137 1.66 21.34 8.16
C THR A 137 2.66 21.94 7.17
N SER A 138 3.73 21.20 6.86
CA SER A 138 4.72 21.66 5.90
C SER A 138 4.06 22.00 4.54
N PRO A 139 4.51 23.08 3.87
CA PRO A 139 3.91 23.52 2.60
C PRO A 139 3.83 22.40 1.55
N GLY A 140 4.81 21.50 1.53
CA GLY A 140 4.84 20.37 0.61
C GLY A 140 3.72 19.36 0.82
N LEU A 141 3.29 19.10 2.06
CA LEU A 141 2.14 18.24 2.34
C LEU A 141 0.84 18.97 2.03
N SER A 142 0.72 20.25 2.40
CA SER A 142 -0.46 21.06 2.08
C SER A 142 -0.71 21.17 0.57
N ASP A 143 0.34 21.35 -0.23
CA ASP A 143 0.25 21.39 -1.70
C ASP A 143 -0.14 20.02 -2.27
N LEU A 144 0.39 18.94 -1.71
CA LEU A 144 0.02 17.58 -2.08
C LEU A 144 -1.46 17.31 -1.78
N LEU A 145 -1.93 17.65 -0.57
CA LEU A 145 -3.33 17.50 -0.16
C LEU A 145 -4.26 18.35 -1.03
N ARG A 146 -3.88 19.58 -1.34
CA ARG A 146 -4.61 20.46 -2.28
C ARG A 146 -4.72 19.83 -3.67
N SER A 147 -3.66 19.18 -4.15
CA SER A 147 -3.69 18.51 -5.46
C SER A 147 -4.63 17.30 -5.47
N ILE A 148 -4.72 16.56 -4.36
CA ILE A 148 -5.63 15.42 -4.19
C ILE A 148 -7.08 15.90 -4.15
N THR A 149 -7.38 16.91 -3.34
CA THR A 149 -8.76 17.42 -3.18
C THR A 149 -9.29 18.04 -4.47
N LEU A 150 -8.48 18.82 -5.20
CA LEU A 150 -8.84 19.36 -6.51
C LEU A 150 -9.09 18.27 -7.56
N ALA A 151 -8.33 17.16 -7.51
CA ALA A 151 -8.55 16.03 -8.39
C ALA A 151 -9.85 15.28 -8.02
N ALA A 152 -10.10 15.05 -6.72
CA ALA A 152 -11.30 14.40 -6.23
C ALA A 152 -12.59 15.16 -6.58
N THR A 153 -12.56 16.50 -6.53
CA THR A 153 -13.73 17.34 -6.87
C THR A 153 -14.10 17.27 -8.34
N ARG A 154 -13.16 16.92 -9.24
CA ARG A 154 -13.47 16.77 -10.68
C ARG A 154 -14.20 15.48 -11.01
N THR A 155 -14.17 14.49 -10.14
CA THR A 155 -14.70 13.14 -10.39
C THR A 155 -16.13 12.95 -9.88
N TYR A 156 -16.69 13.95 -9.18
CA TYR A 156 -18.07 13.95 -8.67
C TYR A 156 -18.77 15.26 -9.03
N MET A 157 -19.15 15.42 -10.30
CA MET A 157 -20.20 16.33 -10.76
C MET A 157 -21.06 15.63 -11.81
#